data_AF-A0AB74R3J5-F1
#
_entry.id   AF-A0AB74R3J5-F1
#
_cell.length_a   1.000
_cell.length_b   1.000
_cell.length_c   1.000
_cell.angle_alpha   90.00
_cell.angle_beta   90.00
_cell.angle_gamma   90.00
#
_symmetry.space_group_name_H-M   'P 1'
#
loop_
_entity.id
_entity.type
_entity.pdbx_description
1 polymer ?
#
loop_
_entity_poly.entity_id
_entity_poly.type
_entity_poly.pdbx_seq_one_letter_code
_entity_poly.pdbx_strand_id
1 'polypeptide(L)'
;MKKYKVIFIVLIIGIISVTGFVVYKNCIKPWKDAETYIDKYMVKQDISKDNIKSITKEKAKKASYEGILYKVYYKDDPRYEYQYFYSDNYHALYVNKVMLQIYDVENNNKLLRSNEELKSVKYPPIYLKYKPDK
;
A
#
# COMPACT_ATOMS: atom_id res chain seq x y z
N MET A 1 -10.39 18.79 48.66
CA MET A 1 -9.85 17.63 47.92
C MET A 1 -10.68 17.17 46.73
N LYS A 2 -12.03 17.19 46.77
CA LYS A 2 -12.87 16.76 45.61
C LYS A 2 -12.61 17.53 44.31
N LYS A 3 -12.42 18.87 44.37
CA LYS A 3 -12.14 19.72 43.20
C LYS A 3 -10.85 19.32 42.47
N TYR A 4 -9.78 19.00 43.21
CA TYR A 4 -8.51 18.56 42.65
C TYR A 4 -8.57 17.15 42.04
N LYS A 5 -9.40 16.24 42.59
CA LYS A 5 -9.67 14.93 41.99
C LYS A 5 -10.36 15.05 40.63
N VAL A 6 -11.32 15.96 40.49
CA VAL A 6 -12.02 16.20 39.20
C VAL A 6 -11.06 16.75 38.16
N ILE A 7 -10.23 17.73 38.52
CA ILE A 7 -9.20 18.30 37.63
C ILE A 7 -8.21 17.22 37.16
N PHE A 8 -7.79 16.35 38.07
CA PHE A 8 -6.88 15.24 37.76
C PHE A 8 -7.50 14.22 36.80
N ILE A 9 -8.78 13.87 36.98
CA ILE A 9 -9.51 12.97 36.08
C ILE A 9 -9.65 13.58 34.68
N VAL A 10 -9.99 14.87 34.58
CA VAL A 10 -10.12 15.58 33.30
C VAL A 10 -8.77 15.63 32.55
N LEU A 11 -7.67 15.85 33.27
CA LEU A 11 -6.32 15.80 32.70
C LEU A 11 -5.97 14.41 32.15
N ILE A 12 -6.27 13.34 32.88
CA ILE A 12 -6.02 11.97 32.42
C ILE A 12 -6.82 11.66 31.15
N ILE A 13 -8.11 11.98 31.12
CA ILE A 13 -8.96 11.76 29.94
C ILE A 13 -8.43 12.57 28.76
N GLY A 14 -8.03 13.82 28.99
CA GLY A 14 -7.38 14.66 27.98
C GLY A 14 -6.14 14.01 27.37
N ILE A 15 -5.21 13.53 28.20
CA ILE A 15 -3.98 12.87 27.73
C ILE A 15 -4.28 11.58 26.95
N ILE A 16 -5.20 10.75 27.43
CA ILE A 16 -5.59 9.50 26.75
C ILE A 16 -6.21 9.81 25.39
N SER A 17 -7.07 10.83 25.29
CA SER A 17 -7.72 11.21 24.04
C SER A 17 -6.73 11.72 22.98
N VAL A 18 -5.77 12.58 23.37
CA VAL A 18 -4.74 13.10 22.47
C VAL A 18 -3.80 11.98 22.01
N THR A 19 -3.34 11.15 22.95
CA THR A 19 -2.43 10.04 22.64
C THR A 19 -3.12 9.02 21.73
N GLY A 20 -4.38 8.68 22.02
CA GLY A 20 -5.19 7.80 21.19
C GLY A 20 -5.39 8.34 19.77
N PHE A 21 -5.63 9.64 19.62
CA PHE A 21 -5.76 10.29 18.33
C PHE A 21 -4.45 10.26 17.52
N VAL A 22 -3.31 10.50 18.17
CA VAL A 22 -1.98 10.43 17.55
C VAL A 22 -1.67 9.01 17.07
N VAL A 23 -1.93 8.01 17.92
CA VAL A 23 -1.76 6.58 17.56
C VAL A 23 -2.67 6.21 16.39
N TYR A 24 -3.93 6.62 16.42
CA TYR A 24 -4.86 6.35 15.33
C TYR A 24 -4.37 6.96 14.01
N LYS A 25 -3.98 8.23 14.01
CA LYS A 25 -3.54 8.93 12.79
C LYS A 25 -2.23 8.40 12.22
N ASN A 26 -1.24 8.09 13.06
CA ASN A 26 0.12 7.77 12.60
C ASN A 26 0.40 6.27 12.47
N CYS A 27 -0.38 5.43 13.15
CA CYS A 27 -0.23 3.98 13.10
C CYS A 27 -1.43 3.35 12.40
N ILE A 28 -2.65 3.50 12.90
CA ILE A 28 -3.78 2.67 12.45
C ILE A 28 -4.29 3.08 11.07
N LYS A 29 -4.59 4.37 10.89
CA LYS A 29 -5.19 4.90 9.65
C LYS A 29 -4.34 4.60 8.40
N PRO A 30 -3.00 4.83 8.38
CA PRO A 30 -2.20 4.60 7.18
C PRO A 30 -2.19 3.14 6.72
N TRP A 31 -2.17 2.19 7.66
CA TRP A 31 -2.24 0.76 7.33
C TRP A 31 -3.60 0.37 6.75
N LYS A 32 -4.69 0.86 7.34
CA LYS A 32 -6.06 0.58 6.87
C LYS A 32 -6.32 1.20 5.49
N ASP A 33 -5.87 2.43 5.27
CA ASP A 33 -5.99 3.08 3.97
C ASP A 33 -5.16 2.32 2.93
N ALA A 34 -3.91 1.96 3.24
CA ALA A 34 -3.07 1.18 2.35
C ALA A 34 -3.71 -0.15 1.93
N GLU A 35 -4.25 -0.91 2.89
CA GLU A 35 -4.95 -2.15 2.62
C GLU A 35 -6.14 -1.93 1.68
N THR A 36 -6.96 -0.92 1.94
CA THR A 36 -8.14 -0.60 1.12
C THR A 36 -7.75 -0.25 -0.32
N TYR A 37 -6.75 0.61 -0.51
CA TYR A 37 -6.35 1.07 -1.85
C TYR A 37 -5.58 0.01 -2.63
N ILE A 38 -4.71 -0.76 -1.96
CA ILE A 38 -3.96 -1.85 -2.60
C ILE A 38 -4.90 -2.99 -2.98
N ASP A 39 -5.83 -3.40 -2.10
CA ASP A 39 -6.84 -4.42 -2.43
C ASP A 39 -7.68 -3.97 -3.63
N LYS A 40 -8.13 -2.71 -3.65
CA LYS A 40 -8.86 -2.15 -4.80
C LYS A 40 -8.03 -2.17 -6.08
N TYR A 41 -6.72 -1.95 -6.00
CA TYR A 41 -5.82 -2.03 -7.14
C TYR A 41 -5.68 -3.48 -7.64
N MET A 42 -5.46 -4.44 -6.74
CA MET A 42 -5.33 -5.87 -7.07
C MET A 42 -6.62 -6.44 -7.68
N VAL A 43 -7.79 -6.01 -7.20
CA VAL A 43 -9.10 -6.37 -7.79
C VAL A 43 -9.19 -5.86 -9.23
N LYS A 44 -8.78 -4.62 -9.52
CA LYS A 44 -8.74 -4.09 -10.90
C LYS A 44 -7.72 -4.79 -11.80
N GLN A 45 -6.76 -5.51 -11.21
CA GLN A 45 -5.83 -6.37 -11.94
C GLN A 45 -6.38 -7.79 -12.12
N ASP A 46 -7.59 -8.09 -11.68
CA ASP A 46 -8.22 -9.43 -11.71
C ASP A 46 -7.40 -10.49 -10.94
N ILE A 47 -6.78 -10.07 -9.83
CA ILE A 47 -5.95 -10.95 -9.01
C ILE A 47 -6.82 -11.70 -8.01
N SER A 48 -6.76 -13.03 -8.04
CA SER A 48 -7.33 -13.86 -6.98
C SER A 48 -6.43 -13.84 -5.75
N LYS A 49 -7.01 -13.58 -4.57
CA LYS A 49 -6.29 -13.66 -3.28
C LYS A 49 -5.72 -15.06 -3.03
N ASP A 50 -6.34 -16.11 -3.57
CA ASP A 50 -5.88 -17.49 -3.41
C ASP A 50 -4.57 -17.77 -4.17
N ASN A 51 -4.24 -16.96 -5.20
CA ASN A 51 -3.00 -17.08 -5.95
C ASN A 51 -1.81 -16.42 -5.24
N ILE A 52 -2.05 -15.68 -4.16
CA ILE A 52 -0.98 -15.06 -3.38
C ILE A 52 -0.19 -16.17 -2.65
N LYS A 53 1.12 -16.22 -2.89
CA LYS A 53 2.04 -17.10 -2.18
C LYS A 53 2.47 -16.48 -0.85
N SER A 54 2.87 -15.21 -0.88
CA SER A 54 3.28 -14.46 0.30
C SER A 54 3.11 -12.96 0.10
N ILE A 55 2.93 -12.26 1.22
CA ILE A 55 2.91 -10.80 1.30
C ILE A 55 3.79 -10.36 2.47
N THR A 56 4.70 -9.43 2.20
CA THR A 56 5.40 -8.68 3.25
C THR A 56 4.92 -7.24 3.21
N LYS A 57 4.55 -6.68 4.37
CA LYS A 57 4.05 -5.32 4.50
C LYS A 57 5.03 -4.50 5.35
N GLU A 58 5.47 -3.34 4.87
CA GLU A 58 6.41 -2.48 5.59
C GLU A 58 6.13 -0.99 5.38
N LYS A 59 6.53 -0.15 6.34
CA LYS A 59 6.63 1.30 6.11
C LYS A 59 7.84 1.55 5.22
N ALA A 60 7.65 2.30 4.14
CA ALA A 60 8.72 2.59 3.19
C ALA A 60 8.69 4.04 2.74
N LYS A 61 9.85 4.52 2.29
CA LYS A 61 9.98 5.82 1.62
C LYS A 61 10.42 5.57 0.19
N LYS A 62 9.65 6.07 -0.79
CA LYS A 62 10.02 6.05 -2.21
C LYS A 62 10.10 7.50 -2.70
N ALA A 63 11.28 7.89 -3.18
CA ALA A 63 11.61 9.29 -3.47
C ALA A 63 11.30 10.19 -2.26
N SER A 64 10.39 11.16 -2.40
CA SER A 64 9.94 12.06 -1.34
C SER A 64 8.69 11.58 -0.59
N TYR A 65 8.10 10.44 -0.97
CA TYR A 65 6.83 9.98 -0.43
C TYR A 65 7.03 8.91 0.66
N GLU A 66 6.45 9.15 1.83
CA GLU A 66 6.30 8.15 2.88
C GLU A 66 5.01 7.38 2.68
N GLY A 67 5.07 6.07 2.89
CA GLY A 67 3.95 5.20 2.59
C GLY A 67 4.10 3.79 3.13
N ILE A 68 3.20 2.93 2.67
CA ILE A 68 3.16 1.52 2.99
C ILE A 68 3.45 0.73 1.73
N LEU A 69 4.42 -0.18 1.80
CA LEU A 69 4.84 -1.05 0.72
C LEU A 69 4.39 -2.48 0.99
N TYR A 70 3.68 -3.07 0.03
CA TYR A 70 3.38 -4.50 0.00
C TYR A 70 4.27 -5.13 -1.06
N LYS A 71 5.11 -6.09 -0.65
CA LYS A 71 5.87 -6.98 -1.55
C LYS A 71 5.09 -8.28 -1.66
N VAL A 72 4.63 -8.60 -2.86
CA VAL A 72 3.73 -9.73 -3.13
C VAL A 72 4.39 -10.67 -4.10
N TYR A 73 4.35 -11.97 -3.78
CA TYR A 73 4.75 -13.05 -4.65
C TYR A 73 3.53 -13.90 -4.99
N TYR A 74 3.34 -14.20 -6.27
CA TYR A 74 2.22 -15.03 -6.73
C TYR A 74 2.68 -16.46 -7.01
N LYS A 75 1.80 -17.43 -6.77
CA LYS A 75 2.06 -18.86 -7.01
C LYS A 75 2.26 -19.16 -8.50
N ASP A 76 1.51 -18.46 -9.34
CA ASP A 76 1.41 -18.69 -10.77
C ASP A 76 2.20 -17.69 -11.63
N ASP A 77 2.99 -16.84 -10.98
CA ASP A 77 3.97 -15.96 -11.60
C ASP A 77 5.20 -15.77 -10.68
N PRO A 78 5.93 -16.87 -10.35
CA PRO A 78 6.91 -16.90 -9.26
C PRO A 78 8.21 -16.14 -9.55
N ARG A 79 8.47 -15.80 -10.82
CA ARG A 79 9.68 -15.08 -11.27
C ARG A 79 9.70 -13.62 -10.82
N TYR A 80 8.53 -13.05 -10.53
CA TYR A 80 8.40 -11.62 -10.26
C TYR A 80 7.99 -11.31 -8.82
N GLU A 81 8.59 -10.27 -8.27
CA GLU A 81 8.11 -9.59 -7.06
C GLU A 81 7.28 -8.39 -7.47
N TYR A 82 6.04 -8.34 -6.99
CA TYR A 82 5.12 -7.24 -7.21
C TYR A 82 5.11 -6.31 -6.00
N GLN A 83 5.55 -5.07 -6.21
CA GLN A 83 5.63 -4.04 -5.20
C GLN A 83 4.49 -3.03 -5.36
N TYR A 84 3.53 -3.08 -4.44
CA TYR A 84 2.43 -2.12 -4.33
C TYR A 84 2.75 -1.08 -3.26
N PHE A 85 2.98 0.16 -3.67
CA PHE A 85 3.29 1.25 -2.76
C PHE A 85 2.12 2.22 -2.66
N TYR A 86 1.53 2.31 -1.48
CA TYR A 86 0.51 3.31 -1.13
C TYR A 86 1.14 4.49 -0.40
N SER A 87 0.80 5.71 -0.80
CA SER A 87 1.07 6.92 -0.01
C SER A 87 -0.08 7.90 -0.13
N ASP A 88 -0.49 8.49 0.99
CA ASP A 88 -1.62 9.43 1.04
C ASP A 88 -1.33 10.70 0.21
N ASN A 89 -0.05 11.06 0.11
CA ASN A 89 0.47 12.22 -0.62
C ASN A 89 0.78 11.93 -2.08
N TYR A 90 0.58 10.70 -2.57
CA TYR A 90 0.91 10.34 -3.95
C TYR A 90 -0.21 10.80 -4.92
N HIS A 91 -0.24 12.10 -5.19
CA HIS A 91 -1.23 12.74 -6.06
C HIS A 91 -1.02 12.44 -7.56
N ALA A 92 0.14 11.90 -7.95
CA ALA A 92 0.51 11.66 -9.34
C ALA A 92 -0.24 10.47 -10.00
N LEU A 93 -1.02 9.69 -9.24
CA LEU A 93 -1.78 8.55 -9.76
C LEU A 93 -3.27 8.80 -9.61
N TYR A 94 -3.85 9.41 -10.65
CA TYR A 94 -5.26 9.81 -10.77
C TYR A 94 -6.29 8.75 -10.36
N VAL A 95 -5.94 7.46 -10.38
CA VAL A 95 -6.93 6.38 -10.26
C VAL A 95 -6.94 5.69 -8.90
N ASN A 96 -5.86 5.65 -8.10
CA ASN A 96 -5.82 4.78 -6.91
C ASN A 96 -4.78 5.09 -5.80
N LYS A 97 -3.98 6.16 -5.84
CA LYS A 97 -2.90 6.43 -4.82
C LYS A 97 -1.89 5.28 -4.61
N VAL A 98 -1.86 4.28 -5.50
CA VAL A 98 -1.01 3.08 -5.42
C VAL A 98 -0.12 3.00 -6.64
N MET A 99 1.18 3.02 -6.42
CA MET A 99 2.21 2.79 -7.43
C MET A 99 2.56 1.30 -7.47
N LEU A 100 2.48 0.69 -8.65
CA LEU A 100 2.95 -0.67 -8.89
C LEU A 100 4.35 -0.63 -9.52
N GLN A 101 5.27 -1.41 -8.97
CA GLN A 101 6.56 -1.74 -9.56
C GLN A 101 6.73 -3.26 -9.57
N ILE A 102 7.33 -3.80 -10.64
CA ILE A 102 7.50 -5.24 -10.81
C ILE A 102 8.99 -5.52 -11.02
N TYR A 103 9.53 -6.45 -10.24
CA TYR A 103 10.95 -6.80 -10.25
C TYR A 103 11.13 -8.25 -10.67
N ASP A 104 12.06 -8.49 -11.60
CA ASP A 104 12.47 -9.84 -12.02
C ASP A 104 13.50 -10.38 -11.03
N VAL A 105 13.09 -11.33 -10.20
CA VAL A 105 13.88 -11.86 -9.10
C VAL A 105 15.06 -12.71 -9.61
N GLU A 106 14.88 -13.38 -10.75
CA GLU A 106 15.92 -14.20 -11.37
C GLU A 106 16.97 -13.33 -12.08
N ASN A 107 16.59 -12.14 -12.56
CA ASN A 107 17.48 -11.20 -13.21
C ASN A 107 18.00 -10.13 -12.25
N ASN A 108 18.63 -10.55 -11.14
CA ASN A 108 19.24 -9.66 -10.15
C ASN A 108 18.28 -8.56 -9.62
N ASN A 109 17.01 -8.92 -9.41
CA ASN A 109 15.94 -7.98 -9.01
C ASN A 109 15.83 -6.77 -9.96
N LYS A 110 15.93 -6.99 -11.28
CA LYS A 110 15.78 -5.93 -12.28
C LYS A 110 14.36 -5.40 -12.27
N LEU A 111 14.20 -4.08 -12.10
CA LEU A 111 12.93 -3.39 -12.28
C LEU A 111 12.51 -3.45 -13.76
N LEU A 112 11.30 -3.95 -14.03
CA LEU A 112 10.69 -3.88 -15.36
C LEU A 112 10.28 -2.44 -15.68
N ARG A 113 10.64 -1.95 -16.86
CA ARG A 113 10.44 -0.54 -17.24
C ARG A 113 9.69 -0.38 -18.56
N SER A 114 9.88 -1.28 -19.52
CA SER A 114 9.23 -1.13 -20.83
C SER A 114 7.78 -1.64 -20.79
N ASN A 115 6.92 -1.07 -21.64
CA ASN A 115 5.55 -1.59 -21.79
C ASN A 115 5.53 -3.04 -22.29
N GLU A 116 6.56 -3.49 -23.02
CA GLU A 116 6.69 -4.88 -23.48
C GLU A 116 7.00 -5.82 -22.32
N GLU A 117 7.99 -5.46 -21.49
CA GLU A 117 8.32 -6.20 -20.25
C GLU A 117 7.11 -6.26 -19.30
N LEU A 118 6.41 -5.14 -19.14
CA LEU A 118 5.24 -5.08 -18.25
C LEU A 118 4.04 -5.85 -18.79
N LYS A 119 3.90 -6.01 -20.11
CA LYS A 119 2.82 -6.82 -20.72
C LYS A 119 3.09 -8.32 -20.66
N SER A 120 4.34 -8.73 -20.50
CA SER A 120 4.69 -10.16 -20.46
C SER A 120 4.42 -10.83 -19.12
N VAL A 121 4.22 -10.03 -18.05
CA VAL A 121 3.90 -10.55 -16.72
C VAL A 121 2.43 -10.95 -16.61
N LYS A 122 2.10 -11.81 -15.66
CA LYS A 122 0.71 -12.30 -15.52
C LYS A 122 -0.25 -11.22 -15.03
N TYR A 123 0.24 -10.30 -14.19
CA TYR A 123 -0.55 -9.24 -13.58
C TYR A 123 -0.02 -7.85 -13.96
N PRO A 124 -0.16 -7.42 -15.23
CA PRO A 124 0.36 -6.15 -15.69
C PRO A 124 -0.31 -4.96 -14.98
N PRO A 125 0.33 -3.77 -14.95
CA PRO A 125 -0.30 -2.54 -14.48
C PRO A 125 -1.67 -2.27 -15.13
N ILE A 126 -2.62 -1.76 -14.35
CA ILE A 126 -4.02 -1.58 -14.78
C ILE A 126 -4.18 -0.71 -16.04
N TYR A 127 -3.29 0.25 -16.27
CA TYR A 127 -3.35 1.13 -17.44
C TYR A 127 -3.00 0.39 -18.75
N LEU A 128 -2.33 -0.78 -18.67
CA LEU A 128 -2.05 -1.62 -19.84
C LEU A 128 -3.20 -2.55 -20.18
N LYS A 129 -4.11 -2.81 -19.22
CA LYS A 129 -5.38 -3.52 -19.47
C LYS A 129 -6.42 -2.63 -20.12
N TYR A 130 -6.37 -1.32 -19.85
CA TYR A 130 -7.31 -0.36 -20.42
C TYR A 130 -7.00 -0.13 -21.90
N LYS A 131 -7.79 -0.74 -22.79
CA LYS A 131 -7.91 -0.24 -24.17
C LYS A 131 -8.89 0.93 -24.11
N PRO A 132 -8.53 2.16 -24.52
CA PRO A 132 -9.54 3.16 -24.77
C PRO A 132 -10.44 2.59 -25.87
N ASP A 133 -11.73 2.45 -25.57
CA ASP A 133 -12.73 2.19 -26.61
C ASP A 133 -12.53 3.25 -27.70
N LYS A 134 -12.20 2.78 -28.91
CA LYS A 134 -12.11 3.61 -30.11
C LYS A 134 -13.50 3.82 -30.69
#